data_AF-A0A7X9FA09-F1
#
_entry.id   AF-A0A7X9FA09-F1
#
_cell.length_a   1.000
_cell.length_b   1.000
_cell.length_c   1.000
_cell.angle_alpha   90.00
_cell.angle_beta   90.00
_cell.angle_gamma   90.00
#
_symmetry.space_group_name_H-M   'P 1'
#
loop_
_entity.id
_entity.type
_entity.pdbx_description
1 polymer ?
#
loop_
_entity_poly.entity_id
_entity_poly.type
_entity_poly.pdbx_seq_one_letter_code
_entity_poly.pdbx_strand_id
1 'polypeptide(L)'
;ADIIKMANMAQLVNVIAPIFAEEKGMFKQTIYYPLELFSKYMHGTALDVFVSCDTYDTPVFSIGLGELTTQQKNVPYLDVSASCKDNEVIISVVNRHKDQPVKTDIICQTGQFAGPVRVFEVNGPDIKSVNDFGSENVRTVIKPDIQAKGTNLTYSFPPHSLTMLIAKIK
;
A
#
# COMPACT_ATOMS: atom_id res chain seq x y z
N ALA A 1 -10.84 -10.71 4.04
CA ALA A 1 -12.03 -10.46 3.18
C ALA A 1 -13.13 -11.49 3.50
N ASP A 2 -13.49 -11.58 4.77
CA ASP A 2 -14.52 -12.46 5.33
C ASP A 2 -15.92 -11.84 5.18
N ILE A 3 -16.04 -10.51 5.30
CA ILE A 3 -17.31 -9.76 5.14
C ILE A 3 -17.52 -9.31 3.69
N ILE A 4 -16.59 -8.54 3.11
CA ILE A 4 -16.72 -8.00 1.75
C ILE A 4 -16.20 -9.00 0.72
N LYS A 5 -17.09 -9.47 -0.18
CA LYS A 5 -16.77 -10.46 -1.22
C LYS A 5 -16.62 -9.87 -2.62
N MET A 6 -17.14 -8.67 -2.84
CA MET A 6 -17.07 -7.95 -4.10
C MET A 6 -16.88 -6.46 -3.83
N ALA A 7 -15.98 -5.83 -4.57
CA ALA A 7 -15.76 -4.41 -4.58
C ALA A 7 -15.49 -3.96 -6.02
N ASN A 8 -15.98 -2.79 -6.39
CA ASN A 8 -15.82 -2.21 -7.72
C ASN A 8 -15.29 -0.79 -7.58
N MET A 9 -14.15 -0.50 -8.20
CA MET A 9 -13.61 0.86 -8.22
C MET A 9 -14.40 1.72 -9.19
N ALA A 10 -14.99 2.80 -8.67
CA ALA A 10 -15.76 3.76 -9.45
C ALA A 10 -14.86 4.97 -9.81
N GLN A 11 -14.43 5.17 -11.06
CA GLN A 11 -14.63 4.31 -12.26
C GLN A 11 -13.28 3.85 -12.82
N LEU A 12 -13.28 3.18 -13.98
CA LEU A 12 -12.06 2.60 -14.57
C LEU A 12 -11.32 3.55 -15.54
N VAL A 13 -12.03 4.41 -16.28
CA VAL A 13 -11.44 5.33 -17.27
C VAL A 13 -12.08 6.72 -17.17
N ASN A 14 -11.25 7.77 -17.19
CA ASN A 14 -11.58 9.20 -17.16
C ASN A 14 -12.31 9.72 -15.91
N VAL A 15 -13.52 9.26 -15.64
CA VAL A 15 -14.35 9.78 -14.54
C VAL A 15 -13.85 9.19 -13.22
N ILE A 16 -13.16 10.00 -12.40
CA ILE A 16 -12.57 9.60 -11.10
C ILE A 16 -11.85 8.24 -11.17
N ALA A 17 -10.96 8.11 -12.15
CA ALA A 17 -10.48 6.82 -12.64
C ALA A 17 -8.96 6.61 -12.50
N PRO A 18 -8.47 5.36 -12.45
CA PRO A 18 -7.04 5.07 -12.47
C PRO A 18 -6.41 5.30 -13.84
N ILE A 19 -7.20 5.32 -14.91
CA ILE A 19 -6.71 5.53 -16.27
C ILE A 19 -7.35 6.80 -16.81
N PHE A 20 -6.54 7.68 -17.38
CA PHE A 20 -7.00 8.84 -18.13
C PHE A 20 -6.64 8.66 -19.61
N ALA A 21 -7.59 8.91 -20.49
CA ALA A 21 -7.48 8.67 -21.93
C ALA A 21 -8.13 9.79 -22.74
N GLU A 22 -7.42 10.22 -23.78
CA GLU A 22 -7.88 11.16 -24.81
C GLU A 22 -7.66 10.54 -26.20
N GLU A 23 -8.05 11.24 -27.27
CA GLU A 23 -8.01 10.74 -28.65
C GLU A 23 -6.65 10.14 -29.06
N LYS A 24 -5.54 10.74 -28.60
CA LYS A 24 -4.18 10.40 -29.05
C LYS A 24 -3.36 9.61 -28.04
N GLY A 25 -3.92 9.22 -26.89
CA GLY A 25 -3.18 8.46 -25.90
C GLY A 25 -3.87 8.34 -24.56
N MET A 26 -3.14 7.72 -23.63
CA MET A 26 -3.57 7.54 -22.25
C MET A 26 -2.39 7.65 -21.30
N PHE A 27 -2.67 7.96 -20.03
CA PHE A 27 -1.73 7.82 -18.94
C PHE A 27 -2.39 7.16 -17.72
N LYS A 28 -1.55 6.63 -16.83
CA LYS A 28 -1.98 6.02 -15.57
C LYS A 28 -1.96 7.08 -14.47
N GLN A 29 -3.10 7.32 -13.83
CA GLN A 29 -3.17 8.16 -12.64
C GLN A 29 -2.47 7.46 -11.47
N THR A 30 -2.10 8.23 -10.44
CA THR A 30 -1.36 7.70 -9.28
C THR A 30 -2.10 6.56 -8.56
N ILE A 31 -3.44 6.58 -8.55
CA ILE A 31 -4.28 5.53 -7.96
C ILE A 31 -4.27 4.20 -8.75
N TYR A 32 -3.72 4.16 -9.97
CA TYR A 32 -3.55 2.94 -10.75
C TYR A 32 -2.58 1.95 -10.09
N TYR A 33 -1.45 2.45 -9.59
CA TYR A 33 -0.34 1.58 -9.18
C TYR A 33 -0.63 0.75 -7.91
N PRO A 34 -1.28 1.30 -6.87
CA PRO A 34 -1.79 0.46 -5.78
C PRO A 34 -2.76 -0.60 -6.27
N LEU A 35 -3.69 -0.25 -7.18
CA LEU A 35 -4.66 -1.18 -7.74
C LEU A 35 -3.97 -2.32 -8.53
N GLU A 36 -2.96 -1.98 -9.33
CA GLU A 36 -2.14 -2.96 -10.08
C GLU A 36 -1.44 -3.94 -9.15
N LEU A 37 -0.77 -3.44 -8.10
CA LEU A 37 -0.07 -4.29 -7.12
C LEU A 37 -1.02 -5.24 -6.40
N PHE A 38 -2.14 -4.73 -5.88
CA PHE A 38 -3.13 -5.56 -5.19
C PHE A 38 -3.75 -6.59 -6.14
N SER A 39 -4.13 -6.18 -7.35
CA SER A 39 -4.74 -7.09 -8.34
C SER A 39 -3.81 -8.20 -8.79
N LYS A 40 -2.48 -7.98 -8.76
CA LYS A 40 -1.49 -8.92 -9.26
C LYS A 40 -0.96 -9.88 -8.18
N TYR A 41 -0.88 -9.42 -6.94
CA TYR A 41 -0.13 -10.14 -5.89
C TYR A 41 -0.96 -10.52 -4.67
N MET A 42 -2.00 -9.75 -4.29
CA MET A 42 -2.77 -10.01 -3.06
C MET A 42 -3.83 -11.10 -3.28
N HIS A 43 -3.37 -12.34 -3.42
CA HIS A 43 -4.20 -13.53 -3.63
C HIS A 43 -4.05 -14.54 -2.48
N GLY A 44 -5.02 -15.46 -2.39
CA GLY A 44 -5.02 -16.53 -1.38
C GLY A 44 -5.76 -16.13 -0.11
N THR A 45 -5.26 -16.57 1.03
CA THR A 45 -5.90 -16.38 2.34
C THR A 45 -5.44 -15.07 2.94
N ALA A 46 -6.38 -14.16 3.22
CA ALA A 46 -6.09 -12.95 3.99
C ALA A 46 -5.70 -13.33 5.43
N LEU A 47 -4.59 -12.78 5.93
CA LEU A 47 -4.11 -13.03 7.27
C LEU A 47 -4.67 -11.99 8.25
N ASP A 48 -4.89 -12.40 9.49
CA ASP A 48 -5.16 -11.50 10.60
C ASP A 48 -3.83 -10.93 11.11
N VAL A 49 -3.57 -9.65 10.85
CA VAL A 49 -2.28 -9.00 11.12
C VAL A 49 -2.41 -8.11 12.34
N PHE A 50 -1.59 -8.37 13.35
CA PHE A 50 -1.43 -7.47 14.49
C PHE A 50 -0.46 -6.33 14.13
N VAL A 51 -0.91 -5.09 14.29
CA VAL A 51 -0.12 -3.88 14.04
C VAL A 51 0.03 -3.10 15.35
N SER A 52 1.28 -2.79 15.70
CA SER A 52 1.61 -1.92 16.83
C SER A 52 2.49 -0.78 16.33
N CYS A 53 1.93 0.43 16.34
CA CYS A 53 2.65 1.66 16.00
C CYS A 53 2.04 2.83 16.75
N ASP A 54 2.74 3.96 16.74
CA ASP A 54 2.20 5.22 17.23
C ASP A 54 0.92 5.60 16.45
N THR A 55 0.11 6.42 17.10
CA THR A 55 -1.17 6.90 16.56
C THR A 55 -1.22 8.42 16.57
N TYR A 56 -2.17 8.98 15.81
CA TYR A 56 -2.49 10.40 15.83
C TYR A 56 -3.99 10.65 15.75
N ASP A 57 -4.42 11.82 16.20
CA ASP A 57 -5.79 12.31 16.03
C ASP A 57 -5.84 13.22 14.80
N THR A 58 -6.86 13.08 13.97
CA THR A 58 -7.06 13.98 12.83
C THR A 58 -7.65 15.30 13.32
N PRO A 59 -7.43 16.42 12.59
CA PRO A 59 -8.33 17.57 12.70
C PRO A 59 -9.74 17.18 12.23
N VAL A 60 -10.71 18.09 12.38
CA VAL A 60 -11.99 17.96 11.69
C VAL A 60 -11.76 18.15 10.18
N PHE A 61 -12.26 17.23 9.35
CA PHE A 61 -12.12 17.30 7.90
C PHE A 61 -13.39 16.83 7.17
N SER A 62 -13.60 17.31 5.94
CA SER A 62 -14.73 16.94 5.08
C SER A 62 -14.54 15.53 4.51
N ILE A 63 -15.59 14.72 4.48
CA ILE A 63 -15.55 13.32 4.00
C ILE A 63 -16.17 13.10 2.62
N GLY A 64 -16.45 14.16 1.86
CA GLY A 64 -16.96 14.03 0.50
C GLY A 64 -17.83 15.20 0.06
N LEU A 65 -18.80 14.91 -0.81
CA LEU A 65 -19.75 15.89 -1.32
C LEU A 65 -20.75 16.29 -0.22
N GLY A 66 -20.93 17.60 -0.03
CA GLY A 66 -21.81 18.19 0.98
C GLY A 66 -21.07 18.66 2.24
N GLU A 67 -21.82 18.91 3.31
CA GLU A 67 -21.30 19.50 4.56
C GLU A 67 -20.91 18.43 5.60
N LEU A 68 -20.68 17.19 5.19
CA LEU A 68 -20.32 16.10 6.11
C LEU A 68 -18.85 16.23 6.54
N THR A 69 -18.64 16.32 7.84
CA THR A 69 -17.31 16.36 8.47
C THR A 69 -17.12 15.20 9.43
N THR A 70 -15.87 14.80 9.63
CA THR A 70 -15.48 13.82 10.65
C THR A 70 -14.24 14.26 11.39
N GLN A 71 -14.00 13.62 12.53
CA GLN A 71 -12.74 13.63 13.25
C GLN A 71 -12.45 12.21 13.73
N GLN A 72 -11.25 11.71 13.43
CA GLN A 72 -10.83 10.37 13.83
C GLN A 72 -9.81 10.46 14.96
N LYS A 73 -9.89 9.54 15.91
CA LYS A 73 -8.97 9.44 17.04
C LYS A 73 -8.16 8.16 16.98
N ASN A 74 -6.93 8.19 17.49
CA ASN A 74 -6.03 7.04 17.55
C ASN A 74 -5.81 6.36 16.18
N VAL A 75 -5.70 7.15 15.10
CA VAL A 75 -5.43 6.62 13.77
C VAL A 75 -4.00 6.08 13.73
N PRO A 76 -3.77 4.81 13.39
CA PRO A 76 -2.42 4.26 13.34
C PRO A 76 -1.64 4.85 12.15
N TYR A 77 -0.36 5.16 12.36
CA TYR A 77 0.50 5.60 11.27
C TYR A 77 0.72 4.50 10.21
N LEU A 78 0.72 3.24 10.61
CA LEU A 78 0.82 2.11 9.70
C LEU A 78 -0.54 1.42 9.54
N ASP A 79 -0.89 1.10 8.30
CA ASP A 79 -1.97 0.17 8.00
C ASP A 79 -1.44 -0.94 7.11
N VAL A 80 -1.76 -2.16 7.52
CA VAL A 80 -1.12 -3.36 7.02
C VAL A 80 -2.19 -4.36 6.64
N SER A 81 -2.06 -4.90 5.43
CA SER A 81 -2.78 -6.07 5.01
C SER A 81 -1.79 -7.13 4.56
N ALA A 82 -2.08 -8.39 4.85
CA ALA A 82 -1.28 -9.49 4.37
C ALA A 82 -2.13 -10.62 3.81
N SER A 83 -1.58 -11.34 2.83
CA SER A 83 -2.16 -12.57 2.30
C SER A 83 -1.10 -13.65 2.19
N CYS A 84 -1.54 -14.91 2.25
CA CYS A 84 -0.67 -16.07 2.11
C CYS A 84 -1.23 -17.04 1.07
N LYS A 85 -0.35 -17.49 0.17
CA LYS A 85 -0.62 -18.52 -0.83
C LYS A 85 0.66 -19.30 -1.11
N ASP A 86 0.61 -20.63 -1.08
CA ASP A 86 1.72 -21.52 -1.47
C ASP A 86 3.08 -21.16 -0.83
N ASN A 87 3.08 -20.88 0.49
CA ASN A 87 4.25 -20.45 1.28
C ASN A 87 4.86 -19.10 0.85
N GLU A 88 4.14 -18.31 0.07
CA GLU A 88 4.45 -16.91 -0.23
C GLU A 88 3.50 -16.02 0.58
N VAL A 89 4.07 -15.08 1.34
CA VAL A 89 3.34 -14.07 2.08
C VAL A 89 3.55 -12.72 1.39
N ILE A 90 2.45 -12.05 1.07
CA ILE A 90 2.44 -10.71 0.55
C ILE A 90 2.00 -9.79 1.68
N ILE A 91 2.80 -8.76 1.97
CA ILE A 91 2.56 -7.79 3.04
C ILE A 91 2.50 -6.41 2.38
N SER A 92 1.36 -5.75 2.43
CA SER A 92 1.20 -4.37 1.96
C SER A 92 1.08 -3.43 3.15
N VAL A 93 1.93 -2.41 3.19
CA VAL A 93 2.00 -1.42 4.26
C VAL A 93 1.80 -0.03 3.70
N VAL A 94 0.86 0.72 4.26
CA VAL A 94 0.72 2.16 4.05
C VAL A 94 1.34 2.88 5.23
N ASN A 95 2.28 3.78 4.98
CA ASN A 95 2.75 4.74 5.98
C ASN A 95 2.01 6.07 5.80
N ARG A 96 1.09 6.38 6.72
CA ARG A 96 0.33 7.64 6.75
C ARG A 96 1.14 8.82 7.26
N HIS A 97 2.31 8.59 7.85
CA HIS A 97 3.13 9.68 8.35
C HIS A 97 3.56 10.56 7.17
N LYS A 98 3.26 11.85 7.26
CA LYS A 98 3.51 12.80 6.18
C LYS A 98 4.99 12.98 5.87
N ASP A 99 5.82 13.13 6.91
CA ASP A 99 7.21 13.57 6.72
C ASP A 99 8.29 12.60 7.27
N GLN A 100 7.93 11.59 8.05
CA GLN A 100 8.89 10.69 8.70
C GLN A 100 8.75 9.25 8.20
N PRO A 101 9.88 8.55 7.99
CA PRO A 101 9.84 7.11 7.80
C PRO A 101 9.49 6.41 9.12
N VAL A 102 8.82 5.26 9.02
CA VAL A 102 8.52 4.42 10.18
C VAL A 102 9.34 3.13 10.05
N LYS A 103 10.28 2.93 10.97
CA LYS A 103 11.07 1.69 11.07
C LYS A 103 10.26 0.64 11.82
N THR A 104 10.13 -0.54 11.24
CA THR A 104 9.19 -1.57 11.73
C THR A 104 9.81 -2.95 11.66
N ASP A 105 9.61 -3.71 12.73
CA ASP A 105 9.91 -5.14 12.76
C ASP A 105 8.67 -5.94 12.33
N ILE A 106 8.85 -6.74 11.30
CA ILE A 106 7.88 -7.67 10.75
C ILE A 106 8.22 -9.05 11.30
N ILE A 107 7.28 -9.64 12.05
CA ILE A 107 7.51 -10.90 12.77
C ILE A 107 6.61 -11.98 12.17
N CYS A 108 7.22 -13.03 11.64
CA CYS A 108 6.55 -14.26 11.24
C CYS A 108 6.37 -15.16 12.47
N GLN A 109 5.14 -15.25 12.99
CA GLN A 109 4.84 -15.99 14.22
C GLN A 109 4.83 -17.52 14.02
N THR A 110 4.37 -17.98 12.86
CA THR A 110 4.11 -19.41 12.58
C THR A 110 4.97 -19.97 11.45
N GLY A 111 6.10 -19.33 11.15
CA GLY A 111 7.05 -19.77 10.13
C GLY A 111 8.35 -18.96 10.17
N GLN A 112 9.18 -19.15 9.15
CA GLN A 112 10.42 -18.40 9.00
C GLN A 112 10.55 -17.85 7.59
N PHE A 113 10.91 -16.57 7.46
CA PHE A 113 11.34 -16.00 6.20
C PHE A 113 12.53 -16.78 5.65
N ALA A 114 12.49 -17.02 4.34
CA ALA A 114 13.45 -17.87 3.64
C ALA A 114 13.90 -17.25 2.31
N GLY A 115 14.88 -16.35 2.38
CA GLY A 115 15.60 -15.84 1.22
C GLY A 115 15.25 -14.39 0.86
N PRO A 116 15.29 -14.02 -0.42
CA PRO A 116 15.03 -12.65 -0.84
C PRO A 116 13.56 -12.28 -0.66
N VAL A 117 13.34 -11.05 -0.21
CA VAL A 117 12.04 -10.40 -0.13
C VAL A 117 12.01 -9.31 -1.19
N ARG A 118 11.08 -9.43 -2.14
CA ARG A 118 10.87 -8.44 -3.20
C ARG A 118 10.15 -7.24 -2.61
N VAL A 119 10.56 -6.04 -3.01
CA VAL A 119 10.04 -4.79 -2.47
C VAL A 119 9.52 -3.90 -3.60
N PHE A 120 8.23 -3.61 -3.57
CA PHE A 120 7.57 -2.65 -4.47
C PHE A 120 7.17 -1.43 -3.66
N GLU A 121 7.45 -0.25 -4.17
CA GLU A 121 7.14 1.03 -3.54
C GLU A 121 6.34 1.89 -4.51
N VAL A 122 5.21 2.43 -4.05
CA VAL A 122 4.48 3.50 -4.73
C VAL A 122 4.63 4.74 -3.87
N ASN A 123 5.36 5.72 -4.38
CA ASN A 123 5.61 6.99 -3.71
C ASN A 123 5.85 8.11 -4.74
N GLY A 124 5.80 9.36 -4.29
CA GLY A 124 6.12 10.56 -5.07
C GLY A 124 7.04 11.50 -4.31
N PRO A 125 7.62 12.51 -4.97
CA PRO A 125 8.46 13.52 -4.30
C PRO A 125 7.68 14.43 -3.34
N ASP A 126 6.36 14.57 -3.54
CA ASP A 126 5.45 15.33 -2.67
C ASP A 126 4.04 14.70 -2.68
N ILE A 127 3.25 14.90 -1.63
CA ILE A 127 1.87 14.39 -1.51
C ILE A 127 0.89 14.94 -2.56
N LYS A 128 1.27 16.02 -3.26
CA LYS A 128 0.54 16.62 -4.39
C LYS A 128 1.08 16.20 -5.75
N SER A 129 2.02 15.25 -5.80
CA SER A 129 2.54 14.72 -7.06
C SER A 129 1.42 14.06 -7.86
N VAL A 130 1.36 14.39 -9.15
CA VAL A 130 0.41 13.84 -10.11
C VAL A 130 1.13 13.29 -11.33
N ASN A 131 0.47 12.39 -12.04
CA ASN A 131 0.85 12.00 -13.39
C ASN A 131 -0.03 12.74 -14.40
N ASP A 132 0.52 12.97 -15.59
CA ASP A 132 -0.16 13.61 -16.72
C ASP A 132 0.48 13.14 -18.04
N PHE A 133 -0.03 13.60 -19.17
CA PHE A 133 0.61 13.42 -20.46
C PHE A 133 2.05 13.97 -20.44
N GLY A 134 3.01 13.10 -20.73
CA GLY A 134 4.44 13.45 -20.73
C GLY A 134 5.10 13.49 -19.35
N SER A 135 4.39 13.18 -18.27
CA SER A 135 4.92 13.20 -16.90
C SER A 135 4.42 12.03 -16.05
N GLU A 136 5.35 11.17 -15.61
CA GLU A 136 5.06 10.02 -14.74
C GLU A 136 5.86 10.13 -13.43
N ASN A 137 5.42 11.04 -12.56
CA ASN A 137 6.08 11.34 -11.28
C ASN A 137 5.88 10.23 -10.24
N VAL A 138 4.75 9.53 -10.28
CA VAL A 138 4.40 8.45 -9.35
C VAL A 138 4.19 7.18 -10.16
N ARG A 139 4.89 6.10 -9.79
CA ARG A 139 4.72 4.77 -10.36
C ARG A 139 5.16 3.71 -9.36
N THR A 140 4.87 2.45 -9.66
CA THR A 140 5.50 1.33 -8.96
C THR A 140 7.00 1.33 -9.23
N VAL A 141 7.80 1.44 -8.17
CA VAL A 141 9.26 1.30 -8.20
C VAL A 141 9.64 -0.01 -7.52
N ILE A 142 10.42 -0.84 -8.21
CA ILE A 142 11.03 -2.03 -7.61
C ILE A 142 12.30 -1.58 -6.89
N LYS A 143 12.34 -1.79 -5.57
CA LYS A 143 13.52 -1.50 -4.75
C LYS A 143 14.44 -2.73 -4.74
N PRO A 144 15.72 -2.57 -4.36
CA PRO A 144 16.59 -3.73 -4.17
C PRO A 144 15.98 -4.74 -3.20
N ASP A 145 16.07 -6.02 -3.55
CA ASP A 145 15.61 -7.10 -2.68
C ASP A 145 16.35 -7.04 -1.34
N ILE A 146 15.62 -7.31 -0.26
CA ILE A 146 16.19 -7.44 1.08
C ILE A 146 16.28 -8.92 1.44
N GLN A 147 17.30 -9.30 2.20
CA GLN A 147 17.45 -10.68 2.66
C GLN A 147 16.76 -10.84 4.01
N ALA A 148 15.87 -11.83 4.10
CA ALA A 148 15.21 -12.19 5.34
C ALA A 148 15.45 -13.66 5.67
N LYS A 149 15.84 -13.92 6.92
CA LYS A 149 16.03 -15.27 7.44
C LYS A 149 15.52 -15.34 8.87
N GLY A 150 14.81 -16.43 9.19
CA GLY A 150 14.26 -16.63 10.52
C GLY A 150 12.94 -15.88 10.68
N THR A 151 12.59 -15.51 11.91
CA THR A 151 11.25 -15.01 12.22
C THR A 151 11.09 -13.51 12.03
N ASN A 152 12.18 -12.75 11.90
CA ASN A 152 12.13 -11.29 11.93
C ASN A 152 12.71 -10.69 10.64
N LEU A 153 12.06 -9.63 10.17
CA LEU A 153 12.50 -8.78 9.08
C LEU A 153 12.27 -7.33 9.48
N THR A 154 13.30 -6.48 9.41
CA THR A 154 13.14 -5.04 9.68
C THR A 154 13.09 -4.28 8.36
N TYR A 155 12.13 -3.37 8.21
CA TYR A 155 12.04 -2.47 7.07
C TYR A 155 11.73 -1.05 7.53
N SER A 156 12.20 -0.04 6.81
CA SER A 156 11.86 1.36 7.07
C SER A 156 10.94 1.86 5.96
N PHE A 157 9.67 2.03 6.28
CA PHE A 157 8.64 2.48 5.34
C PHE A 157 8.77 3.98 5.14
N PRO A 158 9.02 4.47 3.91
CA PRO A 158 9.15 5.90 3.65
C PRO A 158 7.88 6.67 4.04
N PRO A 159 7.98 7.98 4.30
CA PRO A 159 6.80 8.81 4.53
C PRO A 159 5.82 8.74 3.33
N HIS A 160 4.52 8.89 3.63
CA HIS A 160 3.41 8.98 2.67
C HIS A 160 3.43 7.92 1.54
N SER A 161 3.86 6.71 1.87
CA SER A 161 4.12 5.66 0.89
C SER A 161 3.19 4.46 1.03
N LEU A 162 3.07 3.71 -0.07
CA LEU A 162 2.62 2.33 -0.06
C LEU A 162 3.79 1.43 -0.44
N THR A 163 4.08 0.42 0.39
CA THR A 163 5.11 -0.58 0.13
C THR A 163 4.50 -1.98 0.16
N MET A 164 4.75 -2.78 -0.86
CA MET A 164 4.40 -4.20 -0.90
C MET A 164 5.65 -5.07 -0.87
N LEU A 165 5.71 -5.95 0.13
CA LEU A 165 6.76 -6.93 0.32
C LEU A 165 6.23 -8.30 -0.09
N ILE A 166 7.01 -9.05 -0.86
CA ILE A 166 6.70 -10.44 -1.20
C ILE A 166 7.81 -11.33 -0.67
N ALA A 167 7.48 -12.16 0.31
CA ALA A 167 8.43 -13.00 1.03
C ALA A 167 8.03 -14.47 0.96
N LYS A 168 9.01 -15.36 0.87
CA LYS A 168 8.79 -16.79 1.08
C LYS A 168 8.94 -17.13 2.56
N ILE A 169 8.08 -18.03 3.03
CA ILE A 169 8.14 -18.61 4.37
C ILE A 169 8.35 -20.14 4.31
N LYS A 170 8.88 -20.72 5.38
CA LYS A 170 9.04 -22.17 5.57
C LYS A 170 8.78 -22.57 7.02
#